data_AF-A0A2P8VW24-F1
#
_entry.id   AF-A0A2P8VW24-F1
#
_cell.length_a   1.000
_cell.length_b   1.000
_cell.length_c   1.000
_cell.angle_alpha   90.00
_cell.angle_beta   90.00
_cell.angle_gamma   90.00
#
_symmetry.space_group_name_H-M   'P 1'
#
loop_
_entity.id
_entity.type
_entity.pdbx_description
1 polymer ?
#
loop_
_entity_poly.entity_id
_entity_poly.type
_entity_poly.pdbx_seq_one_letter_code
_entity_poly.pdbx_strand_id
1 'polypeptide(L)'
;MPNTDTSRRLRSTYLDQDVDSLRGACTIADYTSARPETTIDGLQNSYAETIAAQDEETAIMVRAKAAAYKARLAEWQFHQNVLAMKELVRGVYGSDSNEAQAVGYKKKSERKRPRRSAA
;
A
#
# COMPACT_ATOMS: atom_id res chain seq x y z
N MET A 1 6.11 -19.44 -32.96
CA MET A 1 6.58 -18.92 -31.66
C MET A 1 5.40 -19.01 -30.70
N PRO A 2 5.54 -19.64 -29.52
CA PRO A 2 4.48 -19.60 -28.51
C PRO A 2 4.16 -18.15 -28.16
N ASN A 3 2.88 -17.85 -27.92
CA ASN A 3 2.40 -16.50 -27.66
C ASN A 3 2.87 -16.06 -26.26
N THR A 4 3.77 -15.09 -26.19
CA THR A 4 4.32 -14.57 -24.94
C THR A 4 3.30 -13.68 -24.24
N ASP A 5 2.76 -14.14 -23.12
CA ASP A 5 1.87 -13.34 -22.26
C ASP A 5 2.69 -12.31 -21.48
N THR A 6 2.62 -11.04 -21.89
CA THR A 6 3.33 -9.91 -21.26
C THR A 6 2.55 -9.27 -20.11
N SER A 7 1.34 -9.75 -19.81
CA SER A 7 0.53 -9.20 -18.70
C SER A 7 1.06 -9.55 -17.32
N ARG A 8 1.91 -10.58 -17.22
CA ARG A 8 2.46 -11.09 -15.98
C ARG A 8 3.94 -10.79 -15.87
N ARG A 9 4.39 -10.55 -14.64
CA ARG A 9 5.81 -10.42 -14.33
C ARG A 9 6.53 -11.73 -14.64
N LEU A 10 7.70 -11.63 -15.27
CA LEU A 10 8.61 -12.77 -15.45
C LEU A 10 8.98 -13.36 -14.09
N ARG A 11 9.10 -14.70 -14.04
CA ARG A 11 9.58 -15.38 -12.83
C ARG A 11 11.02 -14.95 -12.56
N SER A 12 11.37 -14.69 -11.30
CA SER A 12 12.73 -14.26 -10.93
C SER A 12 13.80 -15.22 -11.44
N THR A 13 13.52 -16.52 -11.42
CA THR A 13 14.46 -17.55 -11.91
C THR A 13 14.83 -17.39 -13.38
N TYR A 14 13.93 -16.87 -14.22
CA TYR A 14 14.26 -16.59 -15.62
C TYR A 14 15.15 -15.35 -15.74
N LEU A 15 14.84 -14.28 -15.00
CA LEU A 15 15.70 -13.09 -14.97
C LEU A 15 17.11 -13.41 -14.46
N ASP A 16 17.24 -14.24 -13.43
CA ASP A 16 18.55 -14.66 -12.91
C ASP A 16 19.33 -15.45 -13.98
N GLN A 17 18.66 -16.36 -14.69
CA GLN A 17 19.25 -17.10 -15.81
C GLN A 17 19.66 -16.18 -16.97
N ASP A 18 18.86 -15.16 -17.27
CA ASP A 18 19.16 -14.18 -18.32
C ASP A 18 20.37 -13.32 -17.94
N VAL A 19 20.49 -12.93 -16.66
CA VAL A 19 21.64 -12.20 -16.13
C VAL A 19 22.91 -13.05 -16.20
N ASP A 20 22.84 -14.32 -15.82
CA ASP A 20 23.98 -15.23 -15.92
C ASP A 20 24.38 -15.49 -17.38
N SER A 21 23.39 -15.56 -18.28
CA SER A 21 23.63 -15.67 -19.72
C SER A 21 24.30 -14.42 -20.28
N LEU A 22 23.88 -13.22 -19.86
CA LEU A 22 24.52 -11.95 -20.23
C LEU A 22 25.98 -11.89 -19.71
N ARG A 23 26.21 -12.28 -18.45
CA ARG A 23 27.57 -12.38 -17.89
C ARG A 23 28.44 -13.36 -18.65
N GLY A 24 27.88 -14.51 -19.03
CA GLY A 24 28.55 -15.49 -19.88
C GLY A 24 28.89 -14.92 -21.26
N ALA A 25 27.96 -14.20 -21.90
CA ALA A 25 28.17 -13.58 -23.20
C ALA A 25 29.33 -12.57 -23.17
N CYS A 26 29.50 -11.81 -22.07
CA CYS A 26 30.63 -10.89 -21.90
C CYS A 26 32.01 -11.59 -21.92
N THR A 27 32.07 -12.91 -21.68
CA THR A 27 33.34 -13.66 -21.73
C THR A 27 33.74 -14.09 -23.14
N ILE A 28 32.82 -13.99 -24.11
CA ILE A 28 33.05 -14.39 -25.50
C ILE A 28 33.65 -13.21 -26.24
N ALA A 29 34.97 -13.22 -26.44
CA ALA A 29 35.72 -12.10 -27.02
C ALA A 29 35.24 -11.66 -28.42
N ASP A 30 34.80 -12.61 -29.24
CA ASP A 30 34.44 -12.38 -30.64
C ASP A 30 32.92 -12.36 -30.89
N TYR A 31 32.11 -12.24 -29.84
CA TYR A 31 30.66 -12.18 -30.00
C TYR A 31 30.24 -10.84 -30.61
N THR A 32 29.68 -10.91 -31.81
CA THR A 32 29.06 -9.78 -32.50
C THR A 32 27.73 -10.20 -33.11
N SER A 33 26.78 -9.27 -33.17
CA SER A 33 25.48 -9.50 -33.78
C SER A 33 25.08 -8.32 -34.66
N ALA A 34 24.41 -8.62 -35.77
CA ALA A 34 23.94 -7.59 -36.71
C ALA A 34 22.74 -6.78 -36.16
N ARG A 35 22.12 -7.29 -35.08
CA ARG A 35 20.96 -6.71 -34.41
C ARG A 35 21.44 -5.91 -33.21
N PRO A 36 21.20 -4.58 -33.15
CA PRO A 36 21.70 -3.75 -32.06
C PRO A 36 21.18 -4.22 -30.70
N GLU A 37 19.94 -4.72 -30.63
CA GLU A 37 19.31 -5.22 -29.41
C GLU A 37 19.98 -6.48 -28.84
N THR A 38 20.67 -7.27 -29.66
CA THR A 38 21.38 -8.48 -29.22
C THR A 38 22.88 -8.27 -29.06
N THR A 39 23.38 -7.04 -29.23
CA THR A 39 24.77 -6.74 -28.90
C THR A 39 24.96 -6.75 -27.38
N ILE A 40 26.20 -6.94 -26.90
CA ILE A 40 26.49 -6.91 -25.46
C ILE A 40 26.02 -5.58 -24.86
N ASP A 41 26.31 -4.46 -25.54
CA ASP A 41 25.91 -3.13 -25.11
C ASP A 41 24.38 -2.98 -25.11
N GLY A 42 23.69 -3.48 -26.14
CA GLY A 42 22.22 -3.47 -26.22
C GLY A 42 21.57 -4.26 -25.07
N LEU A 43 22.10 -5.44 -24.77
CA LEU A 43 21.63 -6.28 -23.67
C LEU A 43 21.91 -5.61 -22.30
N GLN A 44 23.08 -5.01 -22.12
CA GLN A 44 23.41 -4.25 -20.91
C GLN A 44 22.47 -3.05 -20.70
N ASN A 45 22.16 -2.31 -21.77
CA ASN A 45 21.22 -1.20 -21.72
C ASN A 45 19.82 -1.68 -21.32
N SER A 46 19.30 -2.73 -21.96
CA SER A 46 17.98 -3.28 -21.60
C SER A 46 17.92 -3.80 -20.16
N TYR A 47 19.01 -4.38 -19.66
CA TYR A 47 19.11 -4.80 -18.27
C TYR A 47 19.10 -3.60 -17.31
N ALA A 48 19.85 -2.54 -17.63
CA ALA A 48 19.86 -1.30 -16.84
C ALA A 48 18.48 -0.62 -16.82
N GLU A 49 17.77 -0.57 -17.95
CA GLU A 49 16.39 -0.08 -18.04
C GLU A 49 15.43 -0.91 -17.18
N THR A 50 15.59 -2.23 -17.18
CA THR A 50 14.78 -3.13 -16.35
C THR A 50 14.97 -2.85 -14.87
N ILE A 51 16.22 -2.66 -14.41
CA ILE A 51 16.50 -2.29 -13.01
C ILE A 51 15.88 -0.93 -12.68
N ALA A 52 16.11 0.08 -13.53
CA ALA A 52 15.60 1.43 -13.30
C ALA A 52 14.06 1.45 -13.16
N ALA A 53 13.35 0.72 -14.02
CA ALA A 53 11.89 0.60 -13.95
C ALA A 53 11.42 -0.12 -12.68
N GLN A 54 12.14 -1.17 -12.24
CA GLN A 54 11.82 -1.86 -10.99
C GLN A 54 12.06 -0.97 -9.77
N ASP A 55 13.13 -0.18 -9.77
CA ASP A 55 13.43 0.76 -8.70
C ASP A 55 12.35 1.85 -8.61
N GLU A 56 11.89 2.38 -9.75
CA GLU A 56 10.78 3.33 -9.78
C GLU A 56 9.48 2.74 -9.25
N GLU A 57 9.13 1.51 -9.66
CA GLU A 57 7.96 0.78 -9.16
C GLU A 57 8.01 0.66 -7.63
N THR A 58 9.16 0.22 -7.08
CA THR A 58 9.32 0.06 -5.63
C THR A 58 9.25 1.39 -4.89
N ALA A 59 9.84 2.46 -5.44
CA ALA A 59 9.78 3.80 -4.88
C ALA A 59 8.34 4.31 -4.78
N ILE A 60 7.53 4.10 -5.83
CA ILE A 60 6.11 4.47 -5.84
C ILE A 60 5.33 3.65 -4.81
N MET A 61 5.55 2.34 -4.73
CA MET A 61 4.88 1.48 -3.75
C MET A 61 5.20 1.89 -2.30
N VAL A 62 6.46 2.24 -2.02
CA VAL A 62 6.87 2.76 -0.70
C VAL A 62 6.18 4.10 -0.41
N ARG A 63 6.13 5.01 -1.38
CA ARG A 63 5.45 6.31 -1.24
C ARG A 63 3.94 6.14 -1.00
N ALA A 64 3.28 5.26 -1.75
CA ALA A 64 1.86 4.96 -1.58
C ALA A 64 1.58 4.38 -0.19
N LYS A 65 2.44 3.47 0.28
CA LYS A 65 2.34 2.89 1.63
C LYS A 65 2.52 3.96 2.71
N ALA A 66 3.47 4.89 2.55
CA ALA A 66 3.67 6.01 3.47
C ALA A 66 2.45 6.94 3.51
N ALA A 67 1.86 7.25 2.36
CA ALA A 67 0.63 8.04 2.28
C ALA A 67 -0.56 7.35 2.98
N ALA A 68 -0.72 6.04 2.78
CA ALA A 68 -1.74 5.24 3.44
C ALA A 68 -1.58 5.23 4.97
N TYR A 69 -0.34 5.13 5.48
CA TYR A 69 -0.08 5.23 6.91
C TYR A 69 -0.44 6.60 7.48
N LYS A 70 -0.10 7.68 6.76
CA LYS A 70 -0.45 9.05 7.15
C LYS A 70 -1.97 9.23 7.22
N ALA A 71 -2.71 8.73 6.22
CA ALA A 71 -4.16 8.79 6.21
C ALA A 71 -4.76 8.06 7.42
N ARG A 72 -4.32 6.83 7.68
CA ARG A 72 -4.77 6.04 8.84
C ARG A 72 -4.50 6.76 10.17
N LEU A 73 -3.34 7.37 10.33
CA LEU A 73 -3.02 8.12 11.54
C LEU A 73 -3.96 9.31 11.74
N ALA A 74 -4.22 10.06 10.66
CA ALA A 74 -5.14 11.19 10.68
C ALA A 74 -6.59 10.76 10.99
N GLU A 75 -7.05 9.63 10.45
CA GLU A 75 -8.35 9.04 10.76
C GLU A 75 -8.50 8.73 12.25
N TRP A 76 -7.49 8.09 12.84
CA TRP A 76 -7.50 7.79 14.27
C TRP A 76 -7.50 9.05 15.12
N GLN A 77 -6.67 10.03 14.80
CA GLN A 77 -6.65 11.31 15.52
C GLN A 77 -8.00 12.02 15.43
N PHE A 78 -8.61 12.05 14.24
CA PHE A 78 -9.94 12.60 14.05
C PHE A 78 -10.99 11.86 14.89
N HIS A 79 -10.97 10.52 14.87
CA HIS A 79 -11.89 9.72 15.68
C HIS A 79 -11.78 10.02 17.18
N GLN A 80 -10.55 10.09 17.70
CA GLN A 80 -10.33 10.41 19.11
C GLN A 80 -10.81 11.82 19.48
N ASN A 81 -10.55 12.80 18.62
CA ASN A 81 -11.04 14.16 18.82
C ASN A 81 -12.57 14.22 18.82
N VAL A 82 -13.23 13.46 17.94
CA VAL A 82 -14.70 13.35 17.92
C VAL A 82 -15.22 12.70 19.19
N LEU A 83 -14.59 11.63 19.70
CA LEU A 83 -14.97 11.02 20.98
C LEU A 83 -14.83 12.01 22.14
N ALA A 84 -13.69 12.71 22.23
CA ALA A 84 -13.47 13.72 23.26
C ALA A 84 -14.51 14.85 23.19
N MET A 85 -14.83 15.34 21.99
CA MET A 85 -15.89 16.33 21.78
C MET A 85 -17.25 15.82 22.29
N LYS A 86 -17.61 14.58 21.95
CA LYS A 86 -18.86 13.97 22.43
C LYS A 86 -18.88 13.90 23.96
N GLU A 87 -17.79 13.48 24.59
CA GLU A 87 -17.69 13.43 26.05
C GLU A 87 -17.81 14.81 26.70
N LEU A 88 -17.18 15.83 26.12
CA LEU A 88 -17.32 17.22 26.59
C LEU A 88 -18.77 17.71 26.50
N VAL A 89 -19.46 17.47 25.37
CA VAL A 89 -20.88 17.82 25.22
C VAL A 89 -21.72 17.13 26.31
N ARG A 90 -21.46 15.84 26.57
CA ARG A 90 -22.15 15.11 27.65
C ARG A 90 -21.82 15.68 29.03
N GLY A 91 -20.60 16.15 29.26
CA GLY A 91 -20.15 16.74 30.52
C GLY A 91 -20.77 18.13 30.78
N VAL A 92 -20.85 18.98 29.75
CA VAL A 92 -21.36 20.35 29.84
C VAL A 92 -22.89 20.39 29.96
N TYR A 93 -23.60 19.67 29.08
CA TYR A 93 -25.07 19.72 29.02
C TYR A 93 -25.75 18.64 29.86
N GLY A 94 -25.01 17.63 30.29
CA GLY A 94 -25.53 16.50 31.06
C GLY A 94 -26.11 15.37 30.19
N SER A 95 -26.23 14.19 30.79
CA SER A 95 -26.54 12.94 30.08
C SER A 95 -27.99 12.77 29.59
N ASP A 96 -28.90 13.66 29.96
CA ASP A 96 -30.33 13.61 29.60
C ASP A 96 -30.77 14.77 28.69
N SER A 97 -29.79 15.55 28.21
CA SER A 97 -30.01 16.75 27.41
C SER A 97 -30.29 16.46 25.92
N ASN A 98 -30.88 17.43 25.22
CA ASN A 98 -31.11 17.35 23.77
C ASN A 98 -29.79 17.45 23.00
N GLU A 99 -28.82 18.19 23.54
CA GLU A 99 -27.50 18.44 22.98
C GLU A 99 -26.65 17.15 22.98
N ALA A 100 -26.69 16.39 24.08
CA ALA A 100 -26.07 15.06 24.12
C ALA A 100 -26.73 14.10 23.11
N GLN A 101 -28.05 14.22 22.90
CA GLN A 101 -28.77 13.43 21.90
C GLN A 101 -28.36 13.80 20.47
N ALA A 102 -28.17 15.09 20.18
CA ALA A 102 -27.76 15.59 18.87
C ALA A 102 -26.39 15.05 18.42
N VAL A 103 -25.46 14.81 19.36
CA VAL A 103 -24.15 14.21 19.05
C VAL A 103 -24.16 12.67 19.03
N GLY A 104 -25.35 12.07 19.10
CA GLY A 104 -25.57 10.64 18.92
C GLY A 104 -25.60 9.80 20.20
N TYR A 105 -25.65 10.42 21.39
CA TYR A 105 -25.94 9.65 22.61
C TYR A 105 -27.44 9.41 22.77
N LYS A 106 -27.79 8.33 23.45
CA LYS A 106 -29.16 8.12 23.90
C LYS A 106 -29.37 8.80 25.25
N LYS A 107 -30.43 9.60 25.38
CA LYS A 107 -30.86 10.23 26.65
C LYS A 107 -31.02 9.20 27.76
N LYS A 108 -30.75 9.60 29.01
CA LYS A 108 -30.83 8.71 30.16
C LYS A 108 -32.27 8.30 30.45
N SER A 109 -33.22 9.21 30.31
CA SER A 109 -34.67 8.99 30.45
C SER A 109 -35.22 7.95 29.47
N GLU A 110 -34.70 7.92 28.24
CA GLU A 110 -35.10 6.97 27.20
C GLU A 110 -34.46 5.57 27.35
N ARG A 111 -33.52 5.39 28.29
CA ARG A 111 -32.86 4.08 28.51
C ARG A 111 -33.75 3.19 29.37
N LYS A 112 -33.99 1.96 28.90
CA LYS A 112 -34.66 0.92 29.68
C LYS A 112 -33.83 0.62 30.94
N ARG A 113 -34.44 0.68 32.12
CA ARG A 113 -33.77 0.32 33.37
C ARG A 113 -33.36 -1.16 33.34
N PRO A 114 -32.12 -1.51 33.72
CA PRO A 114 -31.73 -2.92 33.87
C PRO A 114 -32.66 -3.59 34.89
N ARG A 115 -33.28 -4.71 34.49
CA ARG A 115 -34.02 -5.56 35.43
C ARG A 115 -33.01 -6.57 35.98
N ARG A 116 -32.86 -6.65 37.31
CA ARG A 116 -32.14 -7.76 37.94
C ARG A 116 -32.95 -9.04 37.67
N SER A 117 -32.35 -10.06 37.05
CA SER A 117 -32.94 -11.40 37.11
C SER A 117 -32.76 -11.90 38.54
N ALA A 118 -33.83 -12.35 39.16
CA ALA A 118 -33.72 -13.12 40.40
C ALA A 118 -32.93 -14.40 40.07
N ALA A 119 -31.88 -14.67 40.85
CA ALA A 119 -31.14 -15.92 40.80
C ALA A 119 -31.95 -17.04 41.44
#